data_AF-A0A651HFI7-F1
#
_entry.id   AF-A0A651HFI7-F1
#
_cell.length_a   1.000
_cell.length_b   1.000
_cell.length_c   1.000
_cell.angle_alpha   90.00
_cell.angle_beta   90.00
_cell.angle_gamma   90.00
#
_symmetry.space_group_name_H-M   'P 1'
#
loop_
_entity.id
_entity.type
_entity.pdbx_description
1 polymer ?
#
loop_
_entity_poly.entity_id
_entity_poly.type
_entity_poly.pdbx_seq_one_letter_code
_entity_poly.pdbx_strand_id
1 'polypeptide(L)'
;MRRAGRVGFARNGCVALGSWLGAIDDPDPASSELLERALSDPSPVVRGHAVWALGQVGPMEFQEALGALQESEDERWVRDEIGAALDR
;
A
#
# COMPACT_ATOMS: atom_id res chain seq x y z
N MET A 1 -18.63 -18.72 -9.53
CA MET A 1 -18.05 -17.91 -8.43
C MET A 1 -16.65 -18.43 -8.12
N ARG A 2 -15.60 -17.82 -8.69
CA ARG A 2 -14.22 -18.14 -8.30
C ARG A 2 -13.95 -17.36 -7.01
N ARG A 3 -13.77 -18.05 -5.89
CA ARG A 3 -13.31 -17.45 -4.62
C ARG A 3 -12.16 -16.49 -4.93
N ALA A 4 -12.21 -15.28 -4.39
CA ALA A 4 -11.07 -14.37 -4.48
C ALA A 4 -9.81 -15.14 -4.06
N GLY A 5 -8.88 -15.35 -4.99
CA GLY A 5 -7.60 -15.98 -4.65
C GLY A 5 -6.85 -15.12 -3.64
N ARG A 6 -5.76 -15.64 -3.06
CA ARG A 6 -4.91 -14.93 -2.08
C ARG A 6 -4.71 -13.43 -2.41
N VAL A 7 -4.45 -13.13 -3.68
CA VAL A 7 -4.27 -11.78 -4.22
C VAL A 7 -5.50 -10.89 -4.03
N GLY A 8 -6.70 -11.39 -4.31
CA GLY A 8 -7.94 -10.63 -4.14
C GLY A 8 -8.24 -10.32 -2.67
N PHE A 9 -7.92 -11.24 -1.76
CA PHE A 9 -8.03 -11.00 -0.32
C PHE A 9 -7.03 -9.95 0.17
N ALA A 10 -5.76 -10.08 -0.23
CA ALA A 10 -4.71 -9.13 0.13
C ALA A 10 -4.99 -7.70 -0.40
N ARG A 11 -5.44 -7.59 -1.66
CA ARG A 11 -5.89 -6.33 -2.25
C ARG A 11 -7.01 -5.69 -1.43
N ASN A 12 -8.07 -6.45 -1.15
CA ASN A 12 -9.21 -5.94 -0.39
C ASN A 12 -8.80 -5.54 1.03
N GLY A 13 -7.86 -6.27 1.63
CA GLY A 13 -7.25 -5.91 2.92
C GLY A 13 -6.54 -4.56 2.86
N CYS A 14 -5.70 -4.31 1.85
CA CYS A 14 -5.00 -3.03 1.69
C CYS A 14 -5.98 -1.87 1.51
N VAL A 15 -7.03 -2.04 0.69
CA VAL A 15 -8.07 -1.01 0.51
C VAL A 15 -8.80 -0.70 1.80
N ALA A 16 -9.22 -1.74 2.52
CA ALA A 16 -9.94 -1.58 3.78
C ALA A 16 -9.07 -0.90 4.84
N LEU A 17 -7.79 -1.30 4.94
CA LEU A 17 -6.84 -0.68 5.87
C LEU A 17 -6.57 0.78 5.50
N GLY A 18 -6.24 1.10 4.25
CA GLY A 18 -6.00 2.48 3.84
C GLY A 18 -7.20 3.40 4.07
N SER A 19 -8.41 2.90 3.79
CA SER A 19 -9.66 3.66 4.02
C SER A 19 -9.95 3.85 5.51
N TRP A 20 -9.65 2.84 6.34
CA TRP A 20 -9.91 2.87 7.78
C TRP A 20 -8.87 3.71 8.53
N LEU A 21 -7.59 3.50 8.24
CA LEU A 21 -6.46 4.22 8.86
C LEU A 21 -6.47 5.71 8.52
N GLY A 22 -6.84 6.09 7.28
CA GLY A 22 -6.98 7.50 6.90
C GLY A 22 -8.21 8.21 7.51
N ALA A 23 -9.10 7.48 8.18
CA ALA A 23 -10.30 8.02 8.82
C ALA A 23 -10.21 8.07 10.36
N ILE A 24 -9.08 7.64 10.94
CA ILE A 24 -8.84 7.63 12.38
C ILE A 24 -7.61 8.46 12.73
N ASP A 25 -7.69 9.23 13.81
CA ASP A 25 -6.62 10.16 14.22
C ASP A 25 -5.40 9.46 14.86
N ASP A 26 -5.57 8.23 15.36
CA ASP A 26 -4.52 7.43 16.03
C ASP A 26 -4.62 5.94 15.61
N PRO A 27 -4.14 5.61 14.40
CA PRO A 27 -4.15 4.24 13.90
C PRO A 27 -3.20 3.31 14.68
N ASP A 28 -3.61 2.06 14.88
CA ASP A 28 -2.75 1.02 15.47
C ASP A 28 -1.46 0.85 14.62
N PRO A 29 -0.25 1.02 15.19
CA PRO A 29 1.02 0.86 14.49
C PRO A 29 1.19 -0.51 13.81
N ALA A 30 0.53 -1.55 14.31
CA ALA A 30 0.56 -2.87 13.68
C ALA A 30 -0.08 -2.87 12.28
N SER A 31 -0.99 -1.92 12.01
CA SER A 31 -1.69 -1.81 10.73
C SER A 31 -0.81 -1.16 9.65
N SER A 32 -0.01 -0.16 10.00
CA SER A 32 0.98 0.44 9.09
C SER A 32 2.12 -0.54 8.78
N GLU A 33 2.60 -1.29 9.79
CA GLU A 33 3.61 -2.32 9.59
C GLU A 33 3.13 -3.43 8.63
N LEU A 34 1.84 -3.77 8.68
CA LEU A 34 1.25 -4.72 7.73
C LEU A 34 1.25 -4.20 6.29
N LEU A 35 1.00 -2.91 6.09
CA LEU A 35 1.02 -2.25 4.78
C LEU A 35 2.45 -2.16 4.22
N GLU A 36 3.43 -1.84 5.06
CA GLU A 36 4.84 -1.87 4.66
C GLU A 36 5.27 -3.26 4.18
N ARG A 37 4.88 -4.31 4.91
CA ARG A 37 5.16 -5.70 4.50
C ARG A 37 4.51 -6.05 3.16
N ALA A 38 3.34 -5.47 2.86
CA ALA A 38 2.64 -5.69 1.60
C ALA A 38 3.33 -5.04 0.39
N LEU A 39 4.23 -4.07 0.60
CA LEU A 39 5.09 -3.51 -0.46
C LEU A 39 6.06 -4.56 -1.04
N SER A 40 6.36 -5.63 -0.29
CA SER A 40 7.19 -6.74 -0.77
C SER A 40 6.38 -7.90 -1.39
N ASP A 41 5.06 -7.79 -1.56
CA ASP A 41 4.27 -8.90 -2.11
C ASP A 41 4.65 -9.13 -3.59
N PRO A 42 4.78 -10.40 -4.04
CA PRO A 42 5.10 -10.71 -5.43
C PRO A 42 4.04 -10.22 -6.42
N SER A 43 2.80 -10.00 -5.97
CA SER A 43 1.73 -9.47 -6.80
C SER A 43 1.81 -7.94 -6.87
N PRO A 44 1.99 -7.37 -8.07
CA PRO A 44 1.98 -5.91 -8.20
C PRO A 44 0.64 -5.31 -7.80
N VAL A 45 -0.46 -6.05 -7.97
CA VAL A 45 -1.79 -5.62 -7.53
C VAL A 45 -1.79 -5.34 -6.03
N VAL A 46 -1.16 -6.20 -5.23
CA VAL A 46 -1.07 -6.00 -3.78
C VAL A 46 -0.16 -4.81 -3.46
N ARG A 47 1.02 -4.72 -4.09
CA ARG A 47 1.96 -3.61 -3.88
C ARG A 47 1.33 -2.25 -4.15
N GLY A 48 0.69 -2.07 -5.30
CA GLY A 48 0.06 -0.78 -5.63
C GLY A 48 -1.08 -0.39 -4.68
N HIS A 49 -1.85 -1.36 -4.16
CA HIS A 49 -2.89 -1.03 -3.16
C HIS A 49 -2.29 -0.76 -1.79
N ALA A 50 -1.14 -1.35 -1.45
CA ALA A 50 -0.39 -1.02 -0.24
C ALA A 50 0.18 0.39 -0.32
N VAL A 51 0.77 0.77 -1.46
CA VAL A 51 1.24 2.14 -1.74
C VAL A 51 0.10 3.15 -1.61
N TRP A 52 -1.04 2.90 -2.26
CA TRP A 52 -2.21 3.76 -2.14
C TRP A 52 -2.64 3.91 -0.69
N ALA A 53 -2.71 2.81 0.06
CA ALA A 53 -3.11 2.82 1.46
C ALA A 53 -2.15 3.64 2.32
N LEU A 54 -0.84 3.46 2.19
CA LEU A 54 0.16 4.25 2.93
C LEU A 54 0.07 5.74 2.63
N GLY A 55 -0.19 6.12 1.38
CA GLY A 55 -0.43 7.51 1.00
C GLY A 55 -1.68 8.13 1.62
N GLN A 56 -2.65 7.32 2.06
CA GLN A 56 -3.83 7.79 2.79
C GLN A 56 -3.58 7.94 4.29
N VAL A 57 -2.65 7.18 4.86
CA VAL A 57 -2.32 7.22 6.30
C VAL A 57 -1.38 8.36 6.63
N GLY A 58 -0.32 8.54 5.83
CA GLY A 58 0.71 9.52 6.14
C GLY A 58 1.94 9.34 5.26
N PRO A 59 2.00 9.99 4.08
CA PRO A 59 3.08 9.75 3.12
C PRO A 59 4.46 10.09 3.69
N MET A 60 4.55 11.05 4.61
CA MET A 60 5.81 11.47 5.22
C MET A 60 6.46 10.40 6.11
N GLU A 61 5.66 9.53 6.75
CA GLU A 61 6.19 8.44 7.58
C GLU A 61 6.78 7.31 6.73
N PHE A 62 6.30 7.13 5.50
CA PHE A 62 6.66 6.01 4.63
C PHE A 62 7.49 6.40 3.41
N GLN A 63 8.03 7.63 3.34
CA GLN A 63 8.79 8.10 2.18
C GLN A 63 9.98 7.21 1.85
N GLU A 64 10.70 6.72 2.87
CA GLU A 64 11.85 5.85 2.68
C GLU A 64 11.43 4.49 2.08
N ALA A 65 10.36 3.88 2.61
CA ALA A 65 9.83 2.62 2.12
C ALA A 65 9.28 2.74 0.68
N LEU A 66 8.56 3.82 0.39
CA LEU A 66 8.05 4.11 -0.95
C LEU A 66 9.17 4.39 -1.95
N GLY A 67 10.20 5.13 -1.54
CA GLY A 67 11.41 5.38 -2.34
C GLY A 67 12.13 4.08 -2.70
N ALA A 68 12.35 3.20 -1.73
CA ALA A 68 12.97 1.89 -1.95
C ALA A 68 12.15 1.00 -2.91
N LEU A 69 10.82 1.03 -2.80
CA LEU A 69 9.96 0.32 -3.74
C LEU A 69 10.07 0.92 -5.15
N GLN A 70 10.14 2.25 -5.29
CA GLN A 70 10.24 2.92 -6.60
C GLN A 70 11.47 2.47 -7.40
N GLU A 71 12.60 2.24 -6.73
CA GLU A 71 13.85 1.79 -7.36
C GLU A 71 13.75 0.37 -7.92
N SER A 72 12.97 -0.50 -7.28
CA SER A 72 12.86 -1.93 -7.62
C SER A 72 11.57 -2.31 -8.35
N GLU A 73 10.58 -1.43 -8.41
CA GLU A 73 9.28 -1.72 -9.03
C GLU A 73 9.36 -1.67 -10.56
N ASP A 74 8.91 -2.73 -11.23
CA ASP A 74 8.88 -2.80 -12.69
C ASP A 74 7.54 -2.34 -13.28
N GLU A 75 6.46 -2.48 -12.53
CA GLU A 75 5.12 -2.22 -13.01
C GLU A 75 4.81 -0.72 -13.04
N ARG A 76 4.61 -0.20 -14.25
CA ARG A 76 4.37 1.24 -14.49
C ARG A 76 3.26 1.81 -13.63
N TRP A 77 2.13 1.12 -13.55
CA TRP A 77 0.98 1.63 -12.79
C TRP A 77 1.26 1.66 -11.27
N VAL A 78 2.12 0.78 -10.74
CA VAL A 78 2.54 0.84 -9.34
C VAL A 78 3.48 2.02 -9.13
N ARG A 79 4.41 2.26 -10.06
CA ARG A 79 5.29 3.46 -10.03
C ARG A 79 4.49 4.76 -10.04
N ASP A 80 3.45 4.84 -10.88
CA ASP A 80 2.56 6.01 -10.92
C ASP A 80 1.87 6.23 -9.57
N GLU A 81 1.44 5.14 -8.91
CA GLU A 81 0.83 5.19 -7.59
C GLU A 81 1.84 5.62 -6.51
N ILE A 82 3.11 5.20 -6.62
CA ILE A 82 4.18 5.62 -5.71
C ILE A 82 4.43 7.12 -5.84
N GLY A 83 4.52 7.64 -7.07
CA GLY A 83 4.64 9.08 -7.31
C GLY A 83 3.46 9.85 -6.72
N ALA A 84 2.24 9.38 -6.97
CA ALA A 84 1.03 9.99 -6.43
C ALA A 84 0.97 9.95 -4.89
N ALA A 85 1.51 8.91 -4.26
CA ALA A 85 1.59 8.81 -2.80
C ALA A 85 2.66 9.76 -2.23
N LEU A 86 3.81 9.91 -2.89
CA LEU A 86 4.90 10.80 -2.47
C LEU A 86 4.58 12.30 -2.68
N ASP A 87 3.73 12.62 -3.64
CA ASP A 87 3.32 14.00 -3.97
C ASP A 87 2.17 14.55 -3.09
N ARG A 88 1.62 13.74 -2.17
CA ARG A 88 0.56 14.15 -1.22
C ARG A 88 1.12 14.80 0.04
#